data_AF-A0A178KQD9-F1
#
_entry.id   AF-A0A178KQD9-F1
#
_cell.length_a   1.000
_cell.length_b   1.000
_cell.length_c   1.000
_cell.angle_alpha   90.00
_cell.angle_beta   90.00
_cell.angle_gamma   90.00
#
_symmetry.space_group_name_H-M   'P 1'
#
loop_
_entity.id
_entity.type
_entity.pdbx_description
1 polymer ?
#
loop_
_entity_poly.entity_id
_entity_poly.type
_entity_poly.pdbx_seq_one_letter_code
_entity_poly.pdbx_strand_id
1 'polypeptide(L)' 'MAHLASFNQASVEQALQGIPALKQYKINNATSSILIEYDPSVVQPHLIEGLFSESEQEAEQACYAIAACLEL' A
#
# COMPACT_ATOMS: atom_id res chain seq x y z
N MET A 1 -9.08 -3.45 14.50
CA MET A 1 -7.68 -3.80 14.77
C MET A 1 -6.96 -3.76 13.43
N ALA A 2 -5.85 -3.04 13.30
CA ALA A 2 -5.20 -2.85 12.00
C ALA A 2 -4.61 -4.19 11.49
N HIS A 3 -5.21 -4.74 10.44
CA HIS A 3 -4.84 -6.03 9.84
C HIS A 3 -3.43 -6.05 9.21
N LEU A 4 -2.83 -4.86 9.03
CA LEU A 4 -1.46 -4.68 8.54
C LEU A 4 -0.37 -5.24 9.46
N ALA A 5 -0.59 -5.27 10.79
CA ALA A 5 0.41 -5.77 11.74
C ALA A 5 0.62 -7.29 11.67
N SER A 6 -0.34 -8.02 11.10
CA SER A 6 -0.28 -9.48 10.92
C SER A 6 0.22 -9.90 9.54
N PHE A 7 0.32 -8.95 8.60
CA PHE A 7 0.87 -9.24 7.27
C PHE A 7 2.38 -9.40 7.39
N ASN A 8 2.87 -10.57 6.98
CA ASN A 8 4.28 -10.95 7.04
C ASN A 8 5.14 -9.85 6.43
N GLN A 9 5.82 -9.08 7.27
CA GLN A 9 6.49 -7.83 6.90
C GLN A 9 7.42 -8.05 5.69
N ALA A 10 8.14 -9.17 5.67
CA ALA A 10 9.00 -9.56 4.56
C ALA A 10 8.25 -9.71 3.22
N SER A 11 7.03 -10.23 3.24
CA SER A 11 6.18 -10.36 2.04
C SER A 11 5.67 -9.01 1.56
N VAL A 12 5.34 -8.10 2.48
CA VAL A 12 4.97 -6.72 2.15
C VAL A 12 6.17 -5.98 1.55
N GLU A 13 7.34 -6.10 2.16
CA GLU A 13 8.57 -5.47 1.68
C GLU A 13 8.97 -5.97 0.28
N GLN A 14 8.89 -7.28 0.04
CA GLN A 14 9.16 -7.85 -1.29
C GLN A 14 8.14 -7.40 -2.33
N ALA A 15 6.85 -7.34 -1.98
CA ALA A 15 5.82 -6.85 -2.88
C ALA A 15 6.03 -5.37 -3.22
N LEU A 16 6.35 -4.53 -2.24
CA LEU A 16 6.56 -3.09 -2.42
C LEU A 16 7.82 -2.78 -3.24
N GLN A 17 8.90 -3.55 -3.09
CA GLN A 17 10.13 -3.39 -3.91
C GLN A 17 9.91 -3.66 -5.40
N GLY A 18 8.91 -4.48 -5.74
CA GLY A 18 8.54 -4.77 -7.13
C GLY A 18 7.75 -3.63 -7.81
N ILE A 19 7.41 -2.58 -7.07
CA ILE A 19 6.50 -1.53 -7.54
C ILE A 19 7.29 -0.27 -7.89
N PRO A 20 7.58 0.00 -9.18
CA PRO A 20 8.38 1.17 -9.57
C PRO A 20 7.71 2.52 -9.26
N ALA A 21 6.39 2.56 -9.10
CA ALA A 21 5.69 3.78 -8.69
C ALA A 21 5.82 4.08 -7.19
N LEU A 22 6.24 3.11 -6.37
CA LEU A 22 6.51 3.28 -4.95
C LEU A 22 8.01 3.49 -4.76
N LYS A 23 8.41 4.76 -4.74
CA LYS A 23 9.81 5.17 -4.71
C LYS A 23 10.48 4.76 -3.39
N GLN A 24 9.75 4.88 -2.28
CA GLN A 24 10.17 4.45 -0.95
C GLN A 24 8.97 4.04 -0.09
N TYR A 25 9.21 3.19 0.90
CA TYR A 25 8.25 2.90 1.96
C TYR A 25 8.95 2.82 3.31
N LYS A 26 8.23 3.13 4.38
CA LYS A 26 8.69 2.95 5.75
C LYS A 26 7.56 2.46 6.63
N ILE A 27 7.75 1.30 7.25
CA ILE A 27 6.80 0.74 8.21
C ILE A 27 7.22 1.15 9.62
N ASN A 28 6.29 1.75 10.37
CA ASN A 28 6.45 2.05 11.78
C ASN A 28 5.64 1.04 12.62
N ASN A 29 6.33 0.01 13.11
CA ASN A 29 5.72 -1.04 13.93
C ASN A 29 5.26 -0.53 15.30
N ALA A 30 5.85 0.54 15.83
CA ALA A 30 5.45 1.10 17.12
C ALA A 30 4.08 1.79 17.05
N THR A 31 3.70 2.32 15.88
CA THR A 31 2.41 3.01 15.67
C THR A 31 1.48 2.25 14.73
N SER A 32 1.87 1.09 14.21
CA SER A 32 1.14 0.37 13.15
C SER A 32 0.78 1.27 11.98
N SER A 33 1.76 2.02 11.47
CA SER A 33 1.59 2.96 10.36
C SER A 33 2.57 2.66 9.25
N ILE A 34 2.19 2.93 8.00
CA ILE A 34 3.08 2.85 6.84
C ILE A 34 3.15 4.21 6.16
N LEU A 35 4.36 4.65 5.86
CA LEU A 35 4.64 5.80 5.01
C LEU A 35 5.00 5.28 3.62
N ILE A 36 4.39 5.85 2.59
CA ILE A 36 4.59 5.47 1.20
C ILE A 36 4.93 6.73 0.41
N GLU A 37 6.10 6.75 -0.24
CA GLU A 37 6.43 7.74 -1.25
C GLU A 37 6.09 7.19 -2.63
N TYR A 38 5.24 7.89 -3.37
CA TYR A 38 4.76 7.45 -4.67
C TYR A 38 4.76 8.58 -5.70
N ASP A 39 4.68 8.22 -6.99
CA ASP A 39 4.45 9.18 -8.07
C ASP A 39 2.95 9.40 -8.31
N PRO A 40 2.40 10.60 -8.03
CA PRO A 40 0.97 10.87 -8.22
C PRO A 40 0.54 10.87 -9.70
N SER A 41 1.50 10.90 -10.64
CA SER A 41 1.23 10.76 -12.07
C SER A 41 0.96 9.30 -12.48
N VAL A 42 1.36 8.34 -11.64
CA VAL A 42 1.23 6.89 -11.89
C VAL A 42 0.15 6.28 -11.00
N VAL A 43 0.12 6.63 -9.71
CA VAL A 43 -0.89 6.17 -8.77
C VAL A 43 -1.67 7.37 -8.25
N GLN A 44 -2.98 7.39 -8.48
CA GLN A 44 -3.82 8.50 -8.03
C GLN A 44 -3.94 8.52 -6.50
N PRO A 45 -3.89 9.71 -5.84
CA PRO A 45 -3.89 9.80 -4.38
C PRO A 45 -5.07 9.09 -3.69
N HIS A 46 -6.26 9.13 -4.29
CA HIS A 46 -7.46 8.48 -3.74
C HIS A 46 -7.32 6.96 -3.62
N LEU A 47 -6.47 6.33 -4.46
CA LEU A 47 -6.19 4.89 -4.36
C LEU A 47 -5.30 4.59 -3.15
N ILE A 48 -4.31 5.45 -2.89
CA ILE A 48 -3.46 5.34 -1.70
C ILE A 48 -4.31 5.53 -0.45
N GLU A 49 -5.19 6.54 -0.42
CA GLU A 49 -6.13 6.75 0.68
C GLU A 49 -7.05 5.55 0.90
N GLY A 50 -7.52 4.91 -0.18
CA GLY A 50 -8.33 3.70 -0.14
C GLY A 50 -7.67 2.53 0.58
N LEU A 51 -6.33 2.38 0.50
CA LEU A 51 -5.59 1.35 1.27
C LEU A 51 -5.74 1.51 2.79
N PHE A 52 -6.04 2.72 3.26
CA PHE A 52 -6.23 3.04 4.67
C PHE A 52 -7.70 3.13 5.06
N SER A 53 -8.63 2.74 4.17
CA SER A 53 -10.05 2.72 4.49
C SER A 53 -10.35 1.76 5.66
N GLU A 54 -11.31 2.14 6.49
CA GLU A 54 -11.84 1.26 7.54
C GLU A 54 -12.71 0.13 6.97
N SER A 55 -13.12 0.25 5.69
CA SER A 55 -13.84 -0.79 4.95
C SER A 55 -12.85 -1.75 4.29
N GLU A 56 -12.90 -3.03 4.68
CA GLU A 56 -12.09 -4.09 4.09
C GLU A 56 -12.28 -4.19 2.57
N GLN A 57 -13.51 -3.97 2.09
CA GLN A 57 -13.84 -4.02 0.67
C GLN A 57 -13.23 -2.85 -0.12
N GLU A 58 -13.18 -1.66 0.47
CA GLU A 58 -12.53 -0.50 -0.18
C GLU A 58 -11.02 -0.65 -0.19
N ALA A 59 -10.44 -1.13 0.91
CA ALA A 59 -9.01 -1.42 0.98
C ALA A 59 -8.58 -2.49 -0.03
N GLU A 60 -9.38 -3.55 -0.19
CA GLU A 60 -9.14 -4.59 -1.19
C GLU A 60 -9.26 -4.04 -2.63
N GLN A 61 -10.29 -3.26 -2.94
CA GLN A 61 -10.42 -2.63 -4.26
C GLN A 61 -9.27 -1.67 -4.57
N ALA A 62 -8.83 -0.89 -3.58
CA ALA A 62 -7.67 -0.03 -3.71
C ALA A 62 -6.39 -0.83 -4.01
N CYS A 63 -6.19 -1.97 -3.35
CA CYS A 63 -5.09 -2.89 -3.66
C CYS A 63 -5.10 -3.35 -5.12
N TYR A 64 -6.24 -3.81 -5.64
CA TYR A 64 -6.34 -4.26 -7.04
C TYR A 64 -6.16 -3.11 -8.04
N ALA A 65 -6.73 -1.93 -7.74
CA ALA A 65 -6.59 -0.76 -8.61
C ALA A 65 -5.14 -0.28 -8.67
N ILE A 66 -4.42 -0.31 -7.55
CA ILE A 66 -2.98 0.01 -7.51
C ILE A 66 -2.21 -1.02 -8.31
N ALA A 67 -2.44 -2.33 -8.13
CA ALA A 67 -1.78 -3.37 -8.92
C ALA A 67 -1.97 -3.15 -10.44
N ALA A 68 -3.19 -2.80 -10.87
CA ALA A 68 -3.50 -2.50 -12.25
C ALA A 68 -2.75 -1.25 -12.79
N CYS A 69 -2.55 -0.21 -11.96
CA CYS A 69 -1.74 0.96 -12.34
C CYS A 69 -0.25 0.62 -12.54
N LEU A 70 0.19 -0.53 -12.04
CA LEU A 70 1.59 -0.94 -12.01
C LEU A 70 1.91 -2.03 -13.02
N GLU A 71 0.92 -2.44 -13.83
CA GLU A 71 1.02 -3.55 -14.77
C GLU A 71 1.46 -4.88 -14.11
N LEU A 72 1.10 -5.07 -12.82
CA LEU A 72 1.35 -6.30 -12.04
C LEU A 72 0.16 -7.27 -12.09
#